data_AF-A0AA39Z9K5-F1
#
_entry.id   AF-A0AA39Z9K5-F1
#
_cell.length_a   1.000
_cell.length_b   1.000
_cell.length_c   1.000
_cell.angle_alpha   90.00
_cell.angle_beta   90.00
_cell.angle_gamma   90.00
#
_symmetry.space_group_name_H-M   'P 1'
#
loop_
_entity.id
_entity.type
_entity.pdbx_description
1 polymer ?
#
loop_
_entity_poly.entity_id
_entity_poly.type
_entity_poly.pdbx_seq_one_letter_code
_entity_poly.pdbx_strand_id
1 'polypeptide(L)'
;MLARILSPLRITSTLPASTTTTYTPRFLLLLPTTSAHHHTRFIHSTQPLRMSSESKIQLKGSCTCKSLQYTLSLNSTEDARTTLCHCRSCRRAFGTNYGLTAKVALDSFSYNDGTETLKKYTQENGVTREFCGECGVFICEYGTEAADKFRYVMWGSLDEPEKIPPKGEFFCKERASWMPEISGVFHKREIKE
;
A
#
# COMPACT_ATOMS: atom_id res chain seq x y z
N MET A 1 -2.73 51.48 3.40
CA MET A 1 -3.90 50.93 2.67
C MET A 1 -4.31 49.66 3.41
N LEU A 2 -5.49 49.68 4.03
CA LEU A 2 -5.87 48.82 5.16
C LEU A 2 -5.98 47.32 4.85
N ALA A 3 -5.39 46.49 5.73
CA ALA A 3 -5.61 45.06 5.80
C ALA A 3 -7.00 44.77 6.40
N ARG A 4 -7.88 44.12 5.63
CA ARG A 4 -9.17 43.62 6.11
C ARG A 4 -8.96 42.31 6.85
N ILE A 5 -9.17 42.35 8.16
CA ILE A 5 -9.26 41.19 9.04
C ILE A 5 -10.58 40.46 8.72
N LEU A 6 -10.49 39.26 8.16
CA LEU A 6 -11.65 38.38 7.99
C LEU A 6 -11.84 37.57 9.28
N SER A 7 -12.97 37.77 9.94
CA SER A 7 -13.38 36.99 11.12
C SER A 7 -13.73 35.54 10.74
N PRO A 8 -13.49 34.56 11.62
CA PRO A 8 -13.82 33.17 11.33
C PRO A 8 -15.32 32.91 11.44
N LEU A 9 -15.92 32.40 10.36
CA LEU A 9 -17.28 31.85 10.33
C LEU A 9 -17.35 30.60 11.22
N ARG A 10 -18.13 30.65 12.30
CA ARG A 10 -18.54 29.48 13.08
C ARG A 10 -19.58 28.69 12.29
N ILE A 11 -19.21 27.51 11.81
CA ILE A 11 -20.14 26.52 11.25
C ILE A 11 -20.52 25.56 12.38
N THR A 12 -21.73 25.68 12.91
CA THR A 12 -22.31 24.68 13.82
C THR A 12 -23.07 23.66 12.97
N SER A 13 -22.54 22.44 12.83
CA SER A 13 -23.24 21.33 12.18
C SER A 13 -24.06 20.56 13.22
N THR A 14 -25.38 20.59 13.08
CA THR A 14 -26.30 19.69 13.78
C THR A 14 -26.66 18.56 12.82
N LEU A 15 -26.13 17.36 13.06
CA LEU A 15 -26.52 16.13 12.36
C LEU A 15 -27.74 15.49 13.07
N PRO A 16 -28.81 15.09 12.36
CA PRO A 16 -29.89 14.31 12.96
C PRO A 16 -29.53 12.81 13.01
N ALA A 17 -30.03 12.14 14.05
CA ALA A 17 -29.78 10.74 14.38
C ALA A 17 -30.44 9.77 13.39
N SER A 18 -29.73 8.66 13.09
CA SER A 18 -30.18 7.56 12.24
C SER A 18 -31.12 6.60 13.00
N THR A 19 -32.26 6.28 12.40
CA THR A 19 -33.19 5.24 12.88
C THR A 19 -32.75 3.86 12.41
N THR A 20 -32.51 2.95 13.36
CA THR A 20 -32.17 1.55 13.13
C THR A 20 -33.43 0.71 12.93
N THR A 21 -33.65 0.19 11.73
CA THR A 21 -34.71 -0.80 11.46
C THR A 21 -34.17 -2.19 11.74
N THR A 22 -34.68 -2.87 12.76
CA THR A 22 -34.39 -4.27 13.08
C THR A 22 -35.18 -5.20 12.17
N TYR A 23 -34.48 -6.08 11.45
CA TYR A 23 -35.06 -7.11 10.59
C TYR A 23 -34.95 -8.46 11.29
N THR A 24 -36.08 -9.09 11.63
CA THR A 24 -36.14 -10.45 12.19
C THR A 24 -36.41 -11.47 11.07
N PRO A 25 -35.58 -12.53 10.90
CA PRO A 25 -35.87 -13.58 9.95
C PRO A 25 -36.80 -14.65 10.56
N ARG A 26 -37.85 -15.00 9.81
CA ARG A 26 -38.76 -16.12 10.08
C ARG A 26 -38.03 -17.45 9.85
N PHE A 27 -37.90 -18.25 10.91
CA PHE A 27 -37.54 -19.67 10.83
C PHE A 27 -38.71 -20.46 10.23
N LEU A 28 -38.47 -21.19 9.13
CA LEU A 28 -39.36 -22.22 8.63
C LEU A 28 -38.66 -23.58 8.76
N LEU A 29 -39.11 -24.37 9.73
CA LEU A 29 -38.74 -25.77 9.91
C LEU A 29 -39.45 -26.62 8.86
N LEU A 30 -38.69 -27.42 8.12
CA LEU A 30 -39.21 -28.58 7.38
C LEU A 30 -38.31 -29.79 7.67
N LEU A 31 -38.96 -30.86 8.14
CA LEU A 31 -38.41 -32.15 8.55
C LEU A 31 -38.17 -33.09 7.35
N PRO A 32 -37.46 -34.22 7.55
CA PRO A 32 -36.72 -34.93 6.52
C PRO A 32 -37.46 -36.14 5.94
N THR A 33 -37.10 -36.56 4.73
CA THR A 33 -37.44 -37.90 4.22
C THR A 33 -36.34 -38.50 3.34
N THR A 34 -35.98 -39.72 3.73
CA THR A 34 -35.63 -40.91 2.93
C THR A 34 -34.30 -41.02 2.20
N SER A 35 -33.50 -41.93 2.77
CA SER A 35 -32.52 -42.87 2.22
C SER A 35 -32.79 -43.34 0.77
N ALA A 36 -31.72 -43.33 -0.04
CA ALA A 36 -31.57 -44.22 -1.19
C ALA A 36 -30.07 -44.51 -1.41
N HIS A 37 -29.68 -45.76 -1.25
CA HIS A 37 -28.36 -46.28 -1.58
C HIS A 37 -28.22 -46.42 -3.10
N HIS A 38 -27.25 -45.72 -3.69
CA HIS A 38 -26.77 -46.04 -5.04
C HIS A 38 -25.25 -46.20 -5.03
N HIS A 39 -24.82 -47.41 -5.36
CA HIS A 39 -23.45 -47.74 -5.72
C HIS A 39 -23.03 -46.94 -6.96
N THR A 40 -22.07 -46.04 -6.80
CA THR A 40 -21.38 -45.40 -7.93
C THR A 40 -19.92 -45.84 -7.93
N ARG A 41 -19.51 -46.43 -9.05
CA ARG A 41 -18.16 -46.92 -9.30
C ARG A 41 -17.16 -45.75 -9.27
N PHE A 42 -16.16 -45.86 -8.41
CA PHE A 42 -15.01 -44.96 -8.41
C PHE A 42 -14.15 -45.22 -9.66
N ILE A 43 -14.37 -44.40 -10.69
CA ILE A 43 -13.39 -44.20 -11.75
C ILE A 43 -12.35 -43.21 -11.22
N HIS A 44 -11.19 -43.70 -10.83
CA HIS A 44 -9.99 -42.90 -10.58
C HIS A 44 -9.57 -42.25 -11.90
N SER A 45 -10.16 -41.10 -12.22
CA SER A 45 -9.64 -40.19 -13.24
C SER A 45 -8.50 -39.41 -12.60
N THR A 46 -7.28 -39.92 -12.72
CA THR A 46 -6.07 -39.15 -12.40
C THR A 46 -5.82 -38.17 -13.55
N GLN A 47 -6.66 -37.15 -13.65
CA GLN A 47 -6.27 -35.95 -14.38
C GLN A 47 -5.23 -35.22 -13.52
N PRO A 48 -4.02 -34.95 -14.05
CA PRO A 48 -3.08 -34.11 -13.32
C PRO A 48 -3.73 -32.75 -13.10
N LEU A 49 -3.77 -32.30 -11.85
CA LEU A 49 -4.18 -30.94 -11.49
C LEU A 49 -3.29 -29.97 -12.27
N ARG A 50 -3.86 -29.41 -13.34
CA ARG A 50 -3.31 -28.28 -14.06
C ARG A 50 -3.08 -27.20 -13.01
N MET A 51 -1.82 -26.91 -12.70
CA MET A 51 -1.44 -25.79 -11.83
C MET A 51 -2.11 -24.56 -12.41
N SER A 52 -3.20 -24.11 -11.78
CA SER A 52 -3.86 -22.87 -12.13
C SER A 52 -2.84 -21.78 -11.88
N SER A 53 -2.47 -21.05 -12.93
CA SER A 53 -1.70 -19.82 -12.81
C SER A 53 -2.45 -18.92 -11.83
N GLU A 54 -1.95 -18.78 -10.61
CA GLU A 54 -2.48 -17.80 -9.66
C GLU A 54 -2.41 -16.42 -10.33
N SER A 55 -3.57 -15.78 -10.52
CA SER A 55 -3.64 -14.48 -11.17
C SER A 55 -3.00 -13.44 -10.25
N LYS A 56 -1.81 -12.95 -10.62
CA LYS A 56 -1.14 -11.87 -9.88
C LYS A 56 -1.99 -10.60 -9.86
N ILE A 57 -2.00 -9.93 -8.71
CA ILE A 57 -2.54 -8.57 -8.55
C ILE A 57 -1.57 -7.60 -9.22
N GLN A 58 -2.11 -6.74 -10.08
CA GLN A 58 -1.34 -5.68 -10.74
C GLN A 58 -1.69 -4.33 -10.16
N LEU A 59 -0.70 -3.65 -9.57
CA LEU A 59 -0.80 -2.24 -9.19
C LEU A 59 0.08 -1.42 -10.12
N LYS A 60 -0.45 -0.27 -10.56
CA LYS A 60 0.28 0.65 -11.44
C LYS A 60 0.62 1.91 -10.68
N GLY A 61 1.67 2.57 -11.15
CA GLY A 61 2.03 3.90 -10.69
C GLY A 61 2.84 4.62 -11.73
N SER A 62 3.00 5.92 -11.51
CA SER A 62 3.61 6.80 -12.48
C SER A 62 4.05 8.12 -11.86
N CYS A 63 4.96 8.81 -12.54
CA CYS A 63 5.25 10.19 -12.25
C CYS A 63 4.13 11.13 -12.74
N THR A 64 4.12 12.39 -12.31
CA THR A 64 3.09 13.37 -12.67
C THR A 64 2.99 13.61 -14.17
N CYS A 65 4.12 13.70 -14.88
CA CYS A 65 4.14 13.88 -16.33
C CYS A 65 3.92 12.58 -17.13
N LYS A 66 3.77 11.43 -16.46
CA LYS A 66 3.53 10.10 -17.05
C LYS A 66 4.63 9.56 -17.97
N SER A 67 5.77 10.23 -18.05
CA SER A 67 6.94 9.77 -18.82
C SER A 67 7.57 8.50 -18.22
N LEU A 68 7.56 8.43 -16.88
CA LEU A 68 8.03 7.29 -16.11
C LEU A 68 6.84 6.58 -15.47
N GLN A 69 6.61 5.33 -15.88
CA GLN A 69 5.54 4.47 -15.35
C GLN A 69 6.15 3.18 -14.79
N TYR A 70 5.42 2.50 -13.91
CA TYR A 70 5.86 1.23 -13.36
C TYR A 70 4.66 0.34 -13.01
N THR A 71 4.93 -0.95 -12.84
CA THR A 71 3.95 -1.96 -12.44
C THR A 71 4.50 -2.83 -11.30
N LEU A 72 3.63 -3.12 -10.33
CA LEU A 72 3.84 -4.08 -9.25
C LEU A 72 3.01 -5.34 -9.52
N SER A 73 3.67 -6.49 -9.65
CA SER A 73 3.05 -7.80 -9.85
C SER A 73 3.13 -8.65 -8.57
N LEU A 74 2.09 -8.58 -7.74
CA LEU A 74 2.04 -9.20 -6.42
C LEU A 74 1.18 -10.48 -6.44
N ASN A 75 1.48 -11.46 -5.57
CA ASN A 75 0.58 -12.61 -5.40
C ASN A 75 -0.59 -12.23 -4.47
N SER A 76 -0.31 -11.36 -3.49
CA SER A 76 -1.29 -10.75 -2.60
C SER A 76 -0.91 -9.30 -2.29
N THR A 77 -1.89 -8.46 -1.91
CA THR A 77 -1.62 -7.13 -1.34
C THR A 77 -0.77 -7.21 -0.06
N GLU A 78 -0.68 -8.39 0.56
CA GLU A 78 0.18 -8.65 1.70
C GLU A 78 1.68 -8.69 1.37
N ASP A 79 2.04 -8.94 0.12
CA ASP A 79 3.44 -8.94 -0.34
C ASP A 79 4.04 -7.53 -0.33
N ALA A 80 3.19 -6.51 -0.46
CA ALA A 80 3.57 -5.12 -0.27
C ALA A 80 3.49 -4.75 1.22
N ARG A 81 4.66 -4.46 1.81
CA ARG A 81 4.74 -4.00 3.20
C ARG A 81 4.83 -2.48 3.22
N THR A 82 3.67 -1.84 3.30
CA THR A 82 3.55 -0.38 3.37
C THR A 82 3.84 0.11 4.79
N THR A 83 4.75 1.08 4.93
CA THR A 83 5.23 1.55 6.24
C THR A 83 5.50 3.05 6.25
N LEU A 84 5.28 3.69 7.39
CA LEU A 84 5.71 5.05 7.65
C LEU A 84 7.08 5.00 8.32
N CYS A 85 8.03 5.77 7.82
CA CYS A 85 9.35 5.92 8.41
C CYS A 85 9.54 7.36 8.89
N HIS A 86 9.76 7.50 10.19
CA HIS A 86 9.93 8.80 10.82
C HIS A 86 11.37 9.30 10.82
N CYS A 87 12.35 8.57 10.26
CA CYS A 87 13.74 8.99 10.33
C CYS A 87 14.01 10.27 9.54
N ARG A 88 15.04 11.04 9.93
CA ARG A 88 15.42 12.29 9.24
C ARG A 88 15.63 12.12 7.73
N SER A 89 16.19 11.01 7.27
CA SER A 89 16.44 10.77 5.83
C SER A 89 15.14 10.69 5.02
N CYS A 90 14.15 9.95 5.53
CA CYS A 90 12.83 9.82 4.91
C CYS A 90 12.06 11.14 4.95
N ARG A 91 12.06 11.85 6.08
CA ARG A 91 11.46 13.20 6.15
C ARG A 91 12.03 14.17 5.12
N ARG A 92 13.36 14.16 4.94
CA ARG A 92 14.03 14.97 3.90
C ARG A 92 13.68 14.53 2.48
N ALA A 93 13.50 13.23 2.25
CA ALA A 93 13.17 12.71 0.92
C ALA A 93 11.76 13.11 0.47
N PHE A 94 10.80 13.00 1.39
CA PHE A 94 9.39 13.25 1.11
C PHE A 94 8.98 14.71 1.31
N GLY A 95 9.77 15.48 2.07
CA GLY A 95 9.39 16.84 2.46
C GLY A 95 8.26 16.90 3.48
N THR A 96 8.00 15.81 4.23
CA THR A 96 6.93 15.72 5.23
C THR A 96 7.44 15.20 6.58
N ASN A 97 6.54 15.07 7.56
CA ASN A 97 6.79 14.49 8.88
C ASN A 97 7.19 13.00 8.86
N TYR A 98 7.00 12.28 7.75
CA TYR A 98 7.48 10.91 7.55
C TYR A 98 7.71 10.61 6.06
N GLY A 99 8.36 9.47 5.76
CA GLY A 99 8.29 8.84 4.44
C GLY A 99 7.30 7.69 4.45
N LEU A 100 6.50 7.55 3.39
CA LEU A 100 5.53 6.46 3.25
C LEU A 100 5.88 5.62 2.02
N THR A 101 6.36 4.41 2.26
CA THR A 101 6.83 3.51 1.21
C THR A 101 6.21 2.13 1.32
N ALA A 102 6.02 1.48 0.18
CA ALA A 102 5.70 0.06 0.06
C ALA A 102 6.96 -0.73 -0.28
N LYS A 103 7.43 -1.56 0.66
CA LYS A 103 8.51 -2.52 0.39
C LYS A 103 7.95 -3.68 -0.42
N VAL A 104 8.51 -3.90 -1.60
CA VAL A 104 8.15 -4.98 -2.53
C VAL A 104 9.42 -5.73 -2.97
N ALA A 105 9.26 -6.99 -3.37
CA ALA A 105 10.35 -7.78 -3.95
C ALA A 105 10.79 -7.19 -5.31
N LEU A 106 12.08 -7.25 -5.62
CA LEU A 106 12.62 -6.66 -6.85
C LEU A 106 11.98 -7.25 -8.12
N ASP A 107 11.74 -8.57 -8.13
CA ASP A 107 11.11 -9.29 -9.24
C ASP A 107 9.63 -8.94 -9.44
N SER A 108 8.99 -8.36 -8.44
CA SER A 108 7.62 -7.85 -8.54
C SER A 108 7.53 -6.44 -9.12
N PHE A 109 8.65 -5.72 -9.24
CA PHE A 109 8.70 -4.32 -9.67
C PHE A 109 9.29 -4.19 -11.08
N SER A 110 8.60 -3.46 -11.97
CA SER A 110 9.10 -3.20 -13.32
C SER A 110 8.80 -1.78 -13.77
N TYR A 111 9.79 -1.12 -14.38
CA TYR A 111 9.57 0.16 -15.07
C TYR A 111 9.07 -0.05 -16.49
N ASN A 112 8.24 0.89 -16.92
CA ASN A 112 8.04 1.23 -18.31
C ASN A 112 8.54 2.68 -18.49
N ASP A 113 9.79 2.82 -18.95
CA ASP A 113 10.46 4.11 -19.17
C ASP A 113 10.82 4.29 -20.65
N GLY A 114 9.82 4.21 -21.53
CA GLY A 114 10.02 4.39 -22.98
C GLY A 114 10.57 5.76 -23.38
N THR A 115 10.54 6.74 -22.46
CA THR A 115 11.07 8.10 -22.66
C THR A 115 12.45 8.33 -22.02
N GLU A 116 13.06 7.30 -21.41
CA GLU A 116 14.39 7.37 -20.77
C GLU A 116 14.54 8.50 -19.73
N THR A 117 13.48 8.74 -18.97
CA THR A 117 13.42 9.82 -17.99
C THR A 117 13.86 9.38 -16.59
N LEU A 118 14.10 8.09 -16.36
CA LEU A 118 14.59 7.58 -15.08
C LEU A 118 15.96 8.17 -14.73
N LYS A 119 16.03 8.84 -13.58
CA LYS A 119 17.28 9.30 -12.96
C LYS A 119 17.49 8.61 -11.62
N LYS A 120 18.76 8.47 -11.22
CA LYS A 120 19.16 7.83 -9.97
C LYS A 120 20.15 8.73 -9.22
N TYR A 121 20.05 8.73 -7.90
CA TYR A 121 21.00 9.39 -7.02
C TYR A 121 21.29 8.50 -5.81
N THR A 122 22.58 8.22 -5.57
CA THR A 122 23.03 7.43 -4.42
C THR A 122 23.67 8.35 -3.39
N GLN A 123 23.11 8.33 -2.18
CA GLN A 123 23.65 9.04 -1.03
C GLN A 123 24.93 8.38 -0.51
N GLU A 124 25.74 9.14 0.22
CA GLU A 124 26.94 8.62 0.91
C GLU A 124 26.63 7.47 1.88
N ASN A 125 25.43 7.45 2.46
CA ASN A 125 24.97 6.36 3.34
C ASN A 125 24.52 5.09 2.58
N GLY A 126 24.71 5.03 1.25
CA GLY A 126 24.36 3.89 0.40
C GLY A 126 22.88 3.83 -0.03
N VAL A 127 22.03 4.77 0.37
CA VAL A 127 20.64 4.82 -0.10
C VAL A 127 20.60 5.37 -1.51
N THR A 128 20.11 4.56 -2.45
CA THR A 128 19.83 4.98 -3.83
C THR A 128 18.37 5.37 -3.97
N ARG A 129 18.14 6.49 -4.64
CA ARG A 129 16.82 7.04 -4.96
C ARG A 129 16.64 7.13 -6.46
N GLU A 130 15.48 6.70 -6.93
CA GLU A 130 15.11 6.71 -8.33
C GLU A 130 13.89 7.62 -8.53
N PHE A 131 13.97 8.51 -9.52
CA PHE A 131 12.98 9.56 -9.74
C PHE A 131 12.88 9.92 -11.23
N CYS A 132 11.77 10.57 -11.60
CA CYS A 132 11.59 11.11 -12.94
C CYS A 132 12.45 12.37 -13.13
N GLY A 133 13.34 12.38 -14.11
CA GLY A 133 14.19 13.51 -14.46
C GLY A 133 13.44 14.73 -15.01
N GLU A 134 12.24 14.53 -15.54
CA GLU A 134 11.42 15.62 -16.12
C GLU A 134 10.61 16.37 -15.06
N CYS A 135 9.89 15.65 -14.19
CA CYS A 135 9.00 16.27 -13.20
C CYS A 135 9.46 16.11 -11.75
N GLY A 136 10.58 15.43 -11.49
CA GLY A 136 11.16 15.27 -10.16
C GLY A 136 10.44 14.29 -9.23
N VAL A 137 9.37 13.62 -9.68
CA VAL A 137 8.63 12.67 -8.82
C VAL A 137 9.53 11.52 -8.41
N PHE A 138 9.63 11.34 -7.11
CA PHE A 138 10.35 10.26 -6.46
C PHE A 138 9.54 8.95 -6.55
N ILE A 139 10.12 7.89 -7.15
CA ILE A 139 9.41 6.64 -7.42
C ILE A 139 9.78 5.54 -6.44
N CYS A 140 11.07 5.29 -6.21
CA CYS A 140 11.48 4.29 -5.24
C CYS A 140 12.88 4.56 -4.67
N GLU A 141 13.17 3.95 -3.53
CA GLU A 141 14.51 3.89 -2.96
C GLU A 141 14.89 2.46 -2.56
N TYR A 142 16.18 2.26 -2.31
CA TYR A 142 16.75 1.03 -1.75
C TYR A 142 18.15 1.30 -1.20
N GLY A 143 18.53 0.60 -0.13
CA GLY A 143 19.92 0.60 0.36
C GLY A 143 20.77 -0.45 -0.37
N THR A 144 22.10 -0.30 -0.32
CA THR A 144 23.07 -1.22 -0.95
C THR A 144 22.78 -2.69 -0.68
N GLU A 145 22.59 -3.08 0.59
CA GLU A 145 22.35 -4.48 0.99
C GLU A 145 20.99 -5.07 0.56
N ALA A 146 20.08 -4.20 0.11
CA ALA A 146 18.75 -4.59 -0.35
C ALA A 146 18.58 -4.40 -1.87
N ALA A 147 19.60 -3.91 -2.57
CA ALA A 147 19.51 -3.49 -3.96
C ALA A 147 19.15 -4.65 -4.91
N ASP A 148 19.56 -5.87 -4.57
CA ASP A 148 19.30 -7.13 -5.28
C ASP A 148 17.98 -7.80 -4.88
N LYS A 149 17.30 -7.31 -3.83
CA LYS A 149 16.15 -8.00 -3.22
C LYS A 149 14.87 -7.19 -3.23
N PHE A 150 14.95 -5.89 -3.00
CA PHE A 150 13.76 -5.07 -2.72
C PHE A 150 13.79 -3.70 -3.38
N ARG A 151 12.59 -3.15 -3.57
CA ARG A 151 12.34 -1.73 -3.81
C ARG A 151 11.39 -1.21 -2.74
N TYR A 152 11.65 0.00 -2.27
CA TYR A 152 10.75 0.75 -1.40
C TYR A 152 10.07 1.79 -2.28
N VAL A 153 8.88 1.46 -2.77
CA VAL A 153 8.12 2.28 -3.73
C VAL A 153 7.38 3.38 -2.99
N MET A 154 7.43 4.61 -3.49
CA MET A 154 6.73 5.74 -2.90
C MET A 154 5.22 5.53 -3.04
N TRP A 155 4.54 5.34 -1.92
CA TRP A 155 3.11 5.01 -1.89
C TRP A 155 2.28 6.03 -2.68
N GLY A 156 2.59 7.31 -2.55
CA GLY A 156 1.88 8.39 -3.24
C GLY A 156 2.09 8.47 -4.76
N SER A 157 2.98 7.66 -5.33
CA SER A 157 3.17 7.56 -6.80
C SER A 157 2.36 6.42 -7.45
N LEU A 158 1.64 5.63 -6.64
CA LEU A 158 0.72 4.61 -7.14
C LEU A 158 -0.57 5.28 -7.62
N ASP A 159 -1.18 4.72 -8.66
CA ASP A 159 -2.45 5.22 -9.18
C ASP A 159 -3.62 4.85 -8.23
N GLU A 160 -3.50 3.74 -7.49
CA GLU A 160 -4.51 3.25 -6.53
C GLU A 160 -3.85 2.89 -5.18
N PRO A 161 -3.34 3.89 -4.45
CA PRO A 161 -2.47 3.65 -3.29
C PRO A 161 -3.19 3.01 -2.09
N GLU A 162 -4.49 3.26 -1.94
CA GLU A 162 -5.34 2.71 -0.88
C GLU A 162 -5.50 1.18 -0.92
N LYS A 163 -5.13 0.51 -2.02
CA LYS A 163 -5.11 -0.97 -2.10
C LYS A 163 -4.06 -1.60 -1.19
N ILE A 164 -3.06 -0.84 -0.76
CA ILE A 164 -1.98 -1.29 0.12
C ILE A 164 -1.76 -0.29 1.27
N PRO A 165 -2.71 -0.19 2.22
CA PRO A 165 -2.62 0.78 3.30
C PRO A 165 -1.41 0.48 4.22
N PRO A 166 -0.95 1.46 5.00
CA PRO A 166 0.16 1.27 5.91
C PRO A 166 -0.12 0.19 6.97
N LYS A 167 0.90 -0.62 7.25
CA LYS A 167 0.85 -1.74 8.20
C LYS A 167 1.69 -1.51 9.44
N GLY A 168 2.56 -0.50 9.43
CA GLY A 168 3.38 -0.14 10.58
C GLY A 168 4.13 1.17 10.44
N GLU A 169 4.65 1.64 11.56
CA GLU A 169 5.53 2.80 11.68
C GLU A 169 6.91 2.38 12.20
N PHE A 170 7.96 2.96 11.64
CA PHE A 170 9.35 2.74 12.00
C PHE A 170 10.01 4.05 12.44
N PHE A 171 11.06 3.91 13.25
CA PHE A 171 11.78 5.04 13.85
C PHE A 171 10.88 5.95 14.68
N CYS A 172 9.89 5.39 15.38
CA CYS A 172 8.88 6.16 16.11
C CYS A 172 9.48 7.10 17.17
N LYS A 173 10.72 6.86 17.64
CA LYS A 173 11.46 7.79 18.51
C LYS A 173 11.74 9.15 17.85
N GLU A 174 11.80 9.19 16.52
CA GLU A 174 12.01 10.40 15.71
C GLU A 174 10.70 10.99 15.16
N ARG A 175 9.54 10.43 15.54
CA ARG A 175 8.24 10.98 15.15
C ARG A 175 8.14 12.44 15.59
N ALA A 176 7.56 13.27 14.73
CA ALA A 176 7.29 14.66 15.08
C ALA A 176 6.41 14.71 16.35
N SER A 177 6.80 15.50 17.35
CA SER A 177 6.19 15.47 18.68
C SER A 177 4.71 15.82 18.72
N TRP A 178 4.21 16.56 17.72
CA TRP A 178 2.81 16.94 17.58
C TRP A 178 1.96 15.91 16.84
N MET A 179 2.57 14.91 16.20
CA MET A 179 1.88 13.94 15.37
C MET A 179 1.41 12.75 16.22
N PRO A 180 0.13 12.35 16.13
CA PRO A 180 -0.36 11.15 16.81
C PRO A 180 0.18 9.87 16.14
N GLU A 181 0.05 8.77 16.87
CA GLU A 181 0.23 7.42 16.33
C GLU A 181 -0.91 7.05 15.38
N ILE A 182 -0.58 6.27 14.36
CA ILE A 182 -1.60 5.61 13.56
C ILE A 182 -2.13 4.43 14.36
N SER A 183 -3.43 4.41 14.60
CA SER A 183 -4.09 3.34 15.33
C SER A 183 -4.12 2.05 14.53
N GLY A 184 -3.91 0.90 15.19
CA GLY A 184 -4.11 -0.43 14.58
C GLY A 184 -2.96 -0.92 13.69
N VAL A 185 -1.82 -0.23 13.69
CA VAL A 185 -0.60 -0.65 13.00
C VAL A 185 0.52 -0.91 14.01
N PHE A 186 1.53 -1.71 13.66
CA PHE A 186 2.65 -1.94 14.57
C PHE A 186 3.58 -0.73 14.63
N HIS A 187 4.25 -0.51 15.76
CA HIS A 187 5.17 0.61 15.96
C HIS A 187 6.54 0.11 16.41
N LYS A 188 7.58 0.43 15.64
CA LYS A 188 8.98 0.17 16.01
C LYS A 188 9.70 1.47 16.31
N ARG A 189 10.33 1.59 17.47
CA ARG A 189 11.11 2.78 17.85
C ARG A 189 12.44 2.79 17.11
N GLU A 190 13.03 1.63 16.84
CA GLU A 190 14.29 1.44 16.10
C GLU A 190 14.24 0.20 15.17
N ILE A 191 15.19 0.07 14.22
CA ILE A 191 15.23 -1.08 13.29
C ILE A 191 15.51 -2.42 14.00
N LYS A 192 16.30 -2.39 15.08
CA LYS A 192 16.82 -3.58 15.77
C LYS A 192 15.87 -4.19 16.80
N GLU A 193 14.72 -3.56 17.02
CA GLU A 193 13.60 -4.09 17.82
C GLU A 193 12.76 -5.06 16.98
#